data_AF-A0A0V8IVE1-F1
#
_entry.id   AF-A0A0V8IVE1-F1
#
_cell.length_a   1.000
_cell.length_b   1.000
_cell.length_c   1.000
_cell.angle_alpha   90.00
_cell.angle_beta   90.00
_cell.angle_gamma   90.00
#
_symmetry.space_group_name_H-M   'P 1'
#
loop_
_entity.id
_entity.type
_entity.pdbx_description
1 polymer ?
#
loop_
_entity_poly.entity_id
_entity_poly.type
_entity_poly.pdbx_seq_one_letter_code
_entity_poly.pdbx_strand_id
1 'polypeptide(L)'
;MLGGASTERLPLAEERRASLGIPFLVISHSSTPGNASADAMCHDEAAKPRWLICLDLETKDTRGEARAIGRLVNAQGWTDITVVTSRYHVARAGTLIRQCTHAQVDTVGSTPDFNPKQWLDRFVIESGGLLDVILRPECVGEANADRQ
;
A
#
# COMPACT_ATOMS: atom_id res chain seq x y z
N MET A 1 -2.70 -2.23 -3.08
CA MET A 1 -2.31 -3.21 -2.04
C MET A 1 -0.82 -3.09 -1.81
N LEU A 2 -0.41 -2.80 -0.58
CA LEU A 2 1.01 -2.75 -0.20
C LEU A 2 1.57 -4.17 -0.03
N GLY A 3 2.85 -4.32 -0.31
CA GLY A 3 3.58 -5.58 -0.36
C GLY A 3 3.79 -6.23 1.01
N GLY A 4 3.99 -7.55 0.97
CA GLY A 4 4.08 -8.41 2.15
C GLY A 4 2.70 -8.87 2.63
N ALA A 5 2.63 -10.06 3.24
CA ALA A 5 1.37 -10.72 3.61
C ALA A 5 0.35 -10.75 2.45
N SER A 6 0.83 -11.08 1.26
CA SER A 6 0.03 -11.07 0.03
C SER A 6 -1.13 -12.06 0.08
N THR A 7 -0.95 -13.22 0.73
CA THR A 7 -1.99 -14.24 0.87
C THR A 7 -3.24 -13.71 1.58
N GLU A 8 -3.06 -12.81 2.54
CA GLU A 8 -4.14 -12.19 3.30
C GLU A 8 -4.64 -10.90 2.65
N ARG A 9 -3.73 -10.11 2.06
CA ARG A 9 -4.04 -8.77 1.54
C ARG A 9 -4.63 -8.81 0.13
N LEU A 10 -4.22 -9.75 -0.72
CA LEU A 10 -4.66 -9.81 -2.11
C LEU A 10 -6.16 -10.14 -2.23
N PRO A 11 -6.70 -11.17 -1.55
CA PRO A 11 -8.14 -11.44 -1.60
C PRO A 11 -8.99 -10.26 -1.10
N LEU A 12 -8.55 -9.61 -0.01
CA LEU A 12 -9.22 -8.42 0.51
C LEU A 12 -9.18 -7.25 -0.49
N ALA A 13 -8.06 -7.06 -1.20
CA ALA A 13 -7.95 -6.00 -2.20
C ALA A 13 -8.84 -6.26 -3.42
N GLU A 14 -8.94 -7.51 -3.86
CA GLU A 14 -9.87 -7.93 -4.92
C GLU A 14 -11.33 -7.77 -4.50
N GLU A 15 -11.69 -8.18 -3.28
CA GLU A 15 -13.02 -8.01 -2.70
C GLU A 15 -13.40 -6.53 -2.63
N ARG A 16 -12.52 -5.66 -2.12
CA ARG A 16 -12.76 -4.21 -2.04
C ARG A 16 -12.91 -3.60 -3.41
N ARG A 17 -12.08 -4.01 -4.38
CA ARG A 17 -12.22 -3.54 -5.76
C ARG A 17 -13.60 -3.89 -6.32
N ALA A 18 -13.99 -5.16 -6.20
CA ALA A 18 -15.25 -5.65 -6.74
C ALA A 18 -16.48 -5.02 -6.05
N SER A 19 -16.50 -4.96 -4.72
CA SER A 19 -17.62 -4.46 -3.93
C SER A 19 -17.83 -2.94 -4.05
N LEU A 20 -16.75 -2.17 -4.21
CA LEU A 20 -16.81 -0.71 -4.34
C LEU A 20 -16.81 -0.23 -5.80
N GLY A 21 -16.74 -1.15 -6.77
CA GLY A 21 -16.68 -0.80 -8.19
C GLY A 21 -15.40 -0.04 -8.59
N ILE A 22 -14.29 -0.25 -7.87
CA ILE A 22 -13.02 0.43 -8.16
C ILE A 22 -12.46 -0.12 -9.50
N PRO A 23 -12.10 0.73 -10.47
CA PRO A 23 -11.75 0.28 -11.81
C PRO A 23 -10.38 -0.40 -11.88
N PHE A 24 -9.45 -0.07 -10.98
CA PHE A 24 -8.09 -0.58 -10.99
C PHE A 24 -7.70 -1.24 -9.66
N LEU A 25 -6.98 -2.36 -9.74
CA LEU A 25 -6.22 -2.90 -8.61
C LEU A 25 -4.75 -2.62 -8.83
N VAL A 26 -4.13 -1.89 -7.91
CA VAL A 26 -2.69 -1.70 -7.91
C VAL A 26 -2.06 -2.62 -6.87
N ILE A 27 -1.07 -3.43 -7.23
CA ILE A 27 -0.38 -4.34 -6.31
C ILE A 27 1.15 -4.09 -6.33
N SER A 28 1.73 -3.93 -5.15
CA SER A 28 3.18 -3.92 -4.97
C SER A 28 3.72 -5.35 -4.99
N HIS A 29 4.63 -5.67 -5.93
CA HIS A 29 5.30 -6.96 -5.98
C HIS A 29 6.77 -6.84 -5.50
N SER A 30 7.39 -7.92 -5.00
CA SER A 30 8.72 -7.80 -4.34
C SER A 30 9.59 -9.07 -4.38
N SER A 31 9.12 -10.17 -4.98
CA SER A 31 9.83 -11.46 -5.02
C SER A 31 10.22 -12.01 -3.65
N THR A 32 9.59 -11.52 -2.57
CA THR A 32 9.81 -12.01 -1.21
C THR A 32 8.81 -13.12 -0.88
N PRO A 33 9.12 -14.07 0.01
CA PRO A 33 8.19 -15.15 0.34
C PRO A 33 6.82 -14.66 0.81
N GLY A 34 6.78 -13.56 1.57
CA GLY A 34 5.54 -12.94 2.03
C GLY A 34 4.69 -12.31 0.91
N ASN A 35 5.22 -12.20 -0.31
CA ASN A 35 4.57 -11.57 -1.45
C ASN A 35 4.29 -12.51 -2.62
N ALA A 36 4.49 -13.82 -2.42
CA ALA A 36 4.45 -14.81 -3.48
C ALA A 36 3.14 -14.81 -4.29
N SER A 37 1.98 -14.57 -3.67
CA SER A 37 0.70 -14.53 -4.40
C SER A 37 0.57 -13.27 -5.27
N ALA A 38 1.07 -12.12 -4.81
CA ALA A 38 1.14 -10.91 -5.62
C ALA A 38 2.16 -11.06 -6.76
N ASP A 39 3.31 -11.67 -6.49
CA ASP A 39 4.33 -11.94 -7.51
C ASP A 39 3.78 -12.89 -8.60
N ALA A 40 3.06 -13.94 -8.21
CA ALA A 40 2.42 -14.87 -9.15
C ALA A 40 1.41 -14.15 -10.06
N MET A 41 0.56 -13.29 -9.49
CA MET A 41 -0.40 -12.50 -10.27
C MET A 41 0.29 -11.49 -11.22
N CYS A 42 1.44 -10.94 -10.81
CA CYS A 42 2.19 -10.00 -11.63
C CYS A 42 3.03 -10.64 -12.73
N HIS A 43 3.50 -11.87 -12.56
CA HIS A 43 4.36 -12.54 -13.53
C HIS A 43 3.60 -13.31 -14.62
N ASP A 44 2.31 -13.61 -14.42
CA ASP A 44 1.49 -14.26 -15.44
C ASP A 44 0.98 -13.24 -16.47
N GLU A 45 1.83 -12.87 -17.44
CA GLU A 45 1.49 -11.90 -18.48
C GLU A 45 0.33 -12.35 -19.39
N ALA A 46 0.14 -13.66 -19.57
CA ALA A 46 -0.92 -14.20 -20.42
C ALA A 46 -2.30 -14.10 -19.76
N ALA A 47 -2.36 -14.22 -18.42
CA ALA A 47 -3.59 -14.13 -17.65
C ALA A 47 -3.83 -12.77 -16.98
N LYS A 48 -2.89 -11.82 -17.11
CA LYS A 48 -2.94 -10.53 -16.42
C LYS A 48 -4.21 -9.73 -16.79
N PRO A 49 -5.10 -9.43 -15.83
CA PRO A 49 -6.29 -8.65 -16.13
C PRO A 49 -5.94 -7.20 -16.50
N ARG A 50 -6.70 -6.60 -17.43
CA ARG A 50 -6.48 -5.19 -17.84
C ARG A 50 -6.66 -4.16 -16.71
N TRP A 51 -7.39 -4.53 -15.65
CA TRP A 51 -7.60 -3.70 -14.47
C TRP A 51 -6.46 -3.81 -13.44
N LEU A 52 -5.48 -4.68 -13.66
CA LEU A 52 -4.36 -4.88 -12.75
C LEU A 52 -3.16 -4.01 -13.14
N ILE A 53 -2.61 -3.30 -12.17
CA ILE A 53 -1.35 -2.56 -12.29
C ILE A 53 -0.37 -3.15 -11.28
N CYS A 54 0.75 -3.67 -11.77
CA CYS A 54 1.86 -4.14 -10.93
C CYS A 54 2.85 -3.00 -10.73
N LEU A 55 3.01 -2.57 -9.47
CA LEU A 55 3.97 -1.53 -9.11
C LEU A 55 5.37 -2.13 -9.01
N ASP A 56 6.27 -1.62 -9.85
CA ASP A 56 7.70 -1.80 -9.69
C ASP A 56 8.22 -0.78 -8.67
N LEU A 57 8.93 -1.28 -7.66
CA LEU A 57 9.39 -0.49 -6.53
C LEU A 57 10.89 -0.23 -6.65
N GLU A 58 11.30 1.03 -6.57
CA GLU A 58 12.71 1.41 -6.45
C GLU A 58 13.36 0.77 -5.21
N THR A 59 12.61 0.74 -4.11
CA THR A 59 13.02 0.14 -2.83
C THR A 59 11.89 -0.72 -2.28
N LYS A 60 12.24 -1.90 -1.75
CA LYS A 60 11.28 -2.87 -1.17
C LYS A 60 10.85 -2.49 0.25
N ASP A 61 10.60 -1.21 0.49
CA ASP A 61 10.15 -0.66 1.76
C ASP A 61 8.93 0.25 1.58
N THR A 62 8.23 0.56 2.67
CA THR A 62 6.98 1.34 2.61
C THR A 62 7.19 2.76 2.07
N ARG A 63 8.41 3.32 2.17
CA ARG A 63 8.76 4.63 1.61
C ARG A 63 8.85 4.55 0.07
N GLY A 64 9.48 3.51 -0.46
CA GLY A 64 9.48 3.21 -1.90
C GLY A 64 8.08 3.01 -2.47
N GLU A 65 7.22 2.28 -1.74
CA GLU A 65 5.81 2.12 -2.11
C GLU A 65 5.06 3.46 -2.15
N ALA A 66 5.28 4.32 -1.15
CA ALA A 66 4.64 5.64 -1.10
C ALA A 66 5.02 6.52 -2.30
N ARG A 67 6.31 6.57 -2.66
CA ARG A 67 6.78 7.33 -3.82
C ARG A 67 6.21 6.78 -5.12
N ALA A 68 6.21 5.46 -5.29
CA ALA A 68 5.68 4.83 -6.50
C ALA A 68 4.16 5.06 -6.67
N ILE A 69 3.40 4.98 -5.57
CA ILE A 69 1.96 5.30 -5.55
C ILE A 69 1.74 6.78 -5.86
N GLY A 70 2.51 7.69 -5.26
CA GLY A 70 2.41 9.13 -5.53
C GLY A 70 2.55 9.46 -7.01
N ARG A 71 3.60 8.93 -7.66
CA ARG A 71 3.80 9.10 -9.11
C ARG A 71 2.67 8.50 -9.93
N LEU A 72 2.18 7.31 -9.57
CA LEU A 72 1.09 6.66 -10.29
C LEU A 72 -0.20 7.48 -10.20
N VAL A 73 -0.54 7.97 -9.00
CA VAL A 73 -1.72 8.80 -8.78
C VAL A 73 -1.66 10.08 -9.62
N ASN A 74 -0.51 10.76 -9.62
CA ASN A 74 -0.34 11.97 -10.42
C ASN A 74 -0.45 11.68 -11.91
N ALA A 75 0.18 10.61 -12.40
CA ALA A 75 0.13 10.21 -13.80
C ALA A 75 -1.28 9.82 -14.28
N GLN A 76 -2.09 9.24 -13.39
CA GLN A 76 -3.47 8.82 -13.71
C GLN A 76 -4.52 9.89 -13.38
N GLY A 77 -4.14 10.98 -12.70
CA GLY A 77 -5.06 12.01 -12.22
C GLY A 77 -6.08 11.49 -11.21
N TRP A 78 -5.74 10.47 -10.42
CA TRP A 78 -6.67 9.92 -9.43
C TRP A 78 -6.84 10.86 -8.24
N THR A 79 -8.08 11.05 -7.80
CA THR A 79 -8.41 11.92 -6.65
C THR A 79 -8.73 11.13 -5.38
N ASP A 80 -8.98 9.83 -5.49
CA ASP A 80 -9.42 8.97 -4.39
C ASP A 80 -8.76 7.60 -4.55
N ILE A 81 -8.12 7.11 -3.49
CA ILE A 81 -7.47 5.80 -3.47
C ILE A 81 -7.79 5.04 -2.19
N THR A 82 -7.91 3.72 -2.31
CA THR A 82 -8.02 2.81 -1.16
C THR A 82 -6.75 1.97 -1.02
N VAL A 83 -6.05 2.14 0.09
CA VAL A 83 -4.81 1.45 0.42
C VAL A 83 -5.11 0.24 1.30
N VAL A 84 -4.90 -0.95 0.74
CA VAL A 84 -4.96 -2.21 1.49
C VAL A 84 -3.58 -2.54 2.06
N THR A 85 -3.51 -2.72 3.38
CA THR A 85 -2.29 -3.10 4.13
C THR A 85 -2.67 -4.01 5.31
N SER A 86 -1.74 -4.38 6.19
CA SER A 86 -2.07 -5.07 7.45
C SER A 86 -2.54 -4.08 8.50
N ARG A 87 -3.48 -4.46 9.37
CA ARG A 87 -4.05 -3.55 10.41
C ARG A 87 -2.99 -2.81 11.23
N TYR A 88 -1.93 -3.50 11.66
CA TYR A 88 -0.82 -2.94 12.45
C TYR A 88 0.13 -2.02 11.65
N HIS A 89 -0.14 -1.80 10.36
CA HIS A 89 0.59 -0.85 9.51
C HIS A 89 -0.29 0.28 8.98
N VAL A 90 -1.58 0.29 9.29
CA VAL A 90 -2.54 1.27 8.74
C VAL A 90 -2.10 2.70 9.05
N ALA A 91 -1.72 3.00 10.28
CA ALA A 91 -1.32 4.36 10.67
C ALA A 91 -0.04 4.80 9.95
N ARG A 92 1.04 4.01 10.02
CA ARG A 92 2.34 4.33 9.42
C ARG A 92 2.26 4.42 7.90
N ALA A 93 1.69 3.40 7.27
CA ALA A 93 1.57 3.34 5.82
C ALA A 93 0.65 4.46 5.31
N GLY A 94 -0.52 4.64 5.95
CA GLY A 94 -1.45 5.70 5.58
C GLY A 94 -0.80 7.10 5.63
N THR A 95 0.00 7.38 6.66
CA THR A 95 0.72 8.67 6.76
C THR A 95 1.74 8.84 5.64
N LEU A 96 2.57 7.82 5.36
CA LEU A 96 3.55 7.89 4.25
C LEU A 96 2.85 8.08 2.89
N ILE A 97 1.79 7.33 2.61
CA ILE A 97 1.05 7.48 1.35
C ILE A 97 0.50 8.91 1.23
N ARG A 98 -0.18 9.42 2.28
CA ARG A 98 -0.74 10.78 2.29
C ARG A 98 0.31 11.87 2.09
N GLN A 99 1.56 11.65 2.49
CA GLN A 99 2.64 12.61 2.25
C GLN A 99 3.05 12.68 0.77
N CYS A 100 2.87 11.59 0.01
CA CYS A 100 3.32 11.47 -1.37
C CYS A 100 2.21 11.61 -2.43
N THR A 101 0.96 11.84 -2.04
CA THR A 101 -0.15 12.00 -2.99
C THR A 101 -1.11 13.12 -2.62
N HIS A 102 -1.76 13.67 -3.65
CA HIS A 102 -2.88 14.61 -3.51
C HIS A 102 -4.24 13.95 -3.35
N ALA A 103 -4.35 12.64 -3.64
CA ALA A 103 -5.60 11.93 -3.52
C ALA A 103 -6.06 11.81 -2.06
N GLN A 104 -7.38 11.74 -1.87
CA GLN A 104 -7.95 11.27 -0.62
C GLN A 104 -7.57 9.80 -0.42
N VAL A 105 -7.04 9.48 0.75
CA VAL A 105 -6.47 8.16 1.06
C VAL A 105 -7.31 7.47 2.13
N ASP A 106 -8.09 6.49 1.71
CA ASP A 106 -8.73 5.52 2.59
C ASP A 106 -7.79 4.35 2.86
N THR A 107 -7.77 3.85 4.09
CA THR A 107 -6.91 2.72 4.48
C THR A 107 -7.73 1.57 5.02
N VAL A 108 -7.52 0.37 4.46
CA VAL A 108 -8.18 -0.86 4.88
C VAL A 108 -7.13 -1.85 5.36
N GLY A 109 -7.28 -2.31 6.60
CA GLY A 109 -6.39 -3.29 7.20
C GLY A 109 -6.92 -4.72 7.03
N SER A 110 -6.10 -5.62 6.48
CA SER A 110 -6.30 -7.07 6.60
C SER A 110 -6.08 -7.51 8.06
N THR A 111 -6.99 -8.33 8.58
CA THR A 111 -6.83 -9.05 9.84
C THR A 111 -6.09 -10.36 9.57
N PRO A 112 -4.87 -10.55 10.07
CA PRO A 112 -4.29 -11.88 10.17
C PRO A 112 -4.89 -12.60 11.39
N ASP A 113 -5.07 -13.91 11.30
CA ASP A 113 -5.41 -14.75 12.45
C ASP A 113 -4.22 -14.82 13.42
N PHE A 114 -4.19 -13.96 14.45
CA PHE A 114 -3.16 -13.98 15.49
C PHE A 114 -3.76 -14.11 16.91
N ASN A 115 -3.04 -14.83 17.79
CA ASN A 115 -3.40 -15.07 19.19
C ASN A 115 -3.17 -13.79 20.06
N PRO A 116 -3.95 -13.51 21.13
CA PRO A 116 -3.95 -12.22 21.85
C PRO A 116 -2.64 -11.78 22.51
N LYS A 117 -1.71 -12.71 22.80
CA LYS A 117 -0.37 -12.34 23.33
C LYS A 117 0.54 -11.74 22.26
N GLN A 118 0.44 -12.22 21.01
CA GLN A 118 1.17 -11.65 19.88
C GLN A 118 0.60 -10.28 19.46
N TRP A 119 -0.65 -9.99 19.86
CA TRP A 119 -1.31 -8.70 19.68
C TRP A 119 -0.72 -7.62 20.60
N LEU A 120 -0.46 -7.91 21.88
CA LEU A 120 -0.02 -6.91 22.85
C LEU A 120 1.44 -6.45 22.64
N ASP A 121 2.36 -7.38 22.36
CA ASP A 121 3.76 -7.04 22.10
C ASP A 121 3.94 -6.17 20.85
N ARG A 122 2.99 -6.22 19.91
CA ARG A 122 3.02 -5.46 18.65
C ARG A 122 2.33 -4.10 18.71
N PHE A 123 1.38 -3.90 19.65
CA PHE A 123 0.77 -2.59 19.91
C PHE A 123 1.79 -1.59 20.50
N VAL A 124 2.80 -2.06 21.23
CA VAL A 124 3.86 -1.21 21.82
C VAL A 124 4.88 -0.74 20.78
N ILE A 125 5.08 -1.49 19.68
CA ILE A 125 5.94 -1.10 18.55
C ILE A 125 5.32 0.08 17.75
N GLU A 126 4.01 0.32 17.92
CA GLU A 126 3.22 1.25 17.11
C GLU A 126 3.51 2.74 17.41
N SER A 127 3.97 3.09 18.62
CA SER A 127 4.34 4.48 18.96
C SER A 127 5.67 4.92 18.33
N GLY A 128 6.67 4.03 18.27
CA GLY A 128 8.01 4.37 17.77
C GLY A 128 8.05 4.55 16.25
N GLY A 129 7.32 3.71 15.51
CA GLY A 129 7.25 3.78 14.04
C GLY A 129 6.38 4.92 13.50
N LEU A 130 5.37 5.36 14.25
CA LEU A 130 4.57 6.55 13.91
C LEU A 130 5.37 7.83 14.16
N LEU A 131 6.11 7.91 15.27
CA LEU A 131 7.03 9.02 15.54
C LEU A 131 8.10 9.14 14.46
N ASP A 132 8.70 8.04 13.99
CA ASP A 132 9.69 8.09 12.90
C ASP A 132 9.14 8.74 11.62
N VAL A 133 7.92 8.39 11.19
CA VAL A 133 7.33 8.94 9.96
C VAL A 133 6.89 10.40 10.11
N ILE A 134 6.56 10.83 11.34
CA ILE A 134 6.29 12.24 11.64
C ILE A 134 7.60 13.04 11.64
N LEU A 135 8.69 12.49 12.19
CA LEU A 135 9.99 13.16 12.31
C LEU A 135 10.82 13.12 11.01
N ARG A 136 10.59 12.12 10.16
CA ARG A 136 11.23 11.94 8.84
C ARG A 136 10.14 11.75 7.78
N PRO A 137 9.45 12.84 7.41
CA PRO A 137 8.41 12.79 6.39
C PRO A 137 9.01 12.51 5.00
N GLU A 138 8.23 11.88 4.13
CA GLU A 138 8.59 11.67 2.73
C GLU A 138 7.93 12.71 1.82
N CYS A 139 8.46 12.86 0.60
CA CYS A 139 7.82 13.63 -0.48
C CYS A 139 7.53 15.11 -0.16
N VAL A 140 8.20 15.67 0.86
CA VAL A 140 8.09 17.07 1.29
C VAL A 140 8.79 17.99 0.29
N GLY A 141 8.18 18.17 -0.88
CA GLY A 141 8.71 18.95 -1.99
C GLY A 141 8.03 18.62 -3.32
N GLU A 142 7.67 17.36 -3.54
CA GLU A 142 6.99 16.90 -4.77
C GLU A 142 5.50 17.22 -4.74
N ALA A 143 4.87 17.20 -3.57
CA ALA A 143 3.46 17.60 -3.40
C ALA A 143 3.22 19.13 -3.58
N ASN A 144 4.27 19.96 -3.70
CA ASN A 144 4.11 21.41 -3.90
C ASN A 144 4.66 21.90 -5.25
N ALA A 145 5.35 21.06 -6.01
CA ALA A 145 5.98 21.46 -7.27
C ALA A 145 4.98 21.69 -8.42
N ASP A 146 3.77 21.11 -8.35
CA ASP A 146 2.75 21.19 -9.41
C ASP A 146 1.59 22.15 -9.07
N ARG A 147 1.79 23.09 -8.15
CA ARG A 147 0.82 24.15 -7.82
C ARG A 147 1.16 25.51 -8.46
N GLN A 148 2.01 25.54 -9.49
CA GLN A 148 2.38 26.75 -10.26
C GLN A 148 2.07 26.60 -11.75
#